data_AF-A0A545TSY3-F1
#
_entry.id   AF-A0A545TSY3-F1
#
_cell.length_a   1.000
_cell.length_b   1.000
_cell.length_c   1.000
_cell.angle_alpha   90.00
_cell.angle_beta   90.00
_cell.angle_gamma   90.00
#
_symmetry.space_group_name_H-M   'P 1'
#
loop_
_entity.id
_entity.type
_entity.pdbx_description
1 polymer ?
#
loop_
_entity_poly.entity_id
_entity_poly.type
_entity_poly.pdbx_seq_one_letter_code
_entity_poly.pdbx_strand_id
1 'polypeptide(L)'
;MNKRQYLTPTEKLAILVKQDWRCSCGCGRPIWPVHRIEWEHTLPIGLGGPSKPDAAMLYLCHKIKTKGDKRRIAKAKRMRNKFLGIVTRKKKPIPSRPFSTCLRKKMNGEVVAR
;
A
#
# COMPACT_ATOMS: atom_id res chain seq x y z
N MET A 1 4.30 -8.18 -16.88
CA MET A 1 3.73 -7.10 -16.05
C MET A 1 3.48 -5.93 -16.96
N ASN A 2 2.26 -5.40 -17.01
CA ASN A 2 1.96 -4.23 -17.84
C ASN A 2 2.80 -3.02 -17.37
N LYS A 3 3.52 -2.39 -18.29
CA LYS A 3 4.26 -1.15 -18.00
C LYS A 3 3.24 -0.04 -17.73
N ARG A 4 3.43 0.73 -16.65
CA ARG A 4 2.58 1.88 -16.37
C ARG A 4 2.72 2.88 -17.51
N GLN A 5 1.60 3.31 -18.07
CA GLN A 5 1.55 4.36 -19.09
C GLN A 5 1.00 5.65 -18.47
N TYR A 6 1.39 6.78 -19.05
CA TYR A 6 0.91 8.09 -18.65
C TYR A 6 -0.35 8.47 -19.43
N LEU A 7 -1.19 9.30 -18.81
CA LEU A 7 -2.37 9.86 -19.45
C LEU A 7 -2.00 11.10 -20.27
N THR A 8 -2.59 11.24 -21.46
CA THR A 8 -2.55 12.49 -22.22
C THR A 8 -3.43 13.56 -21.56
N PRO A 9 -3.27 14.85 -21.89
CA PRO A 9 -4.15 15.90 -21.38
C PRO A 9 -5.64 15.67 -21.70
N THR A 10 -5.95 15.15 -22.90
CA THR A 10 -7.32 14.84 -23.32
C THR A 10 -7.92 13.69 -22.50
N GLU A 11 -7.14 12.64 -22.23
CA GLU A 11 -7.57 11.52 -21.38
C GLU A 11 -7.81 11.95 -19.93
N LYS A 12 -6.96 12.83 -19.39
CA LYS A 12 -7.14 13.42 -18.06
C LYS A 12 -8.47 14.18 -17.94
N LEU A 13 -8.78 15.00 -18.94
CA LEU A 13 -10.05 15.74 -18.99
C LEU A 13 -11.23 14.78 -19.11
N ALA A 14 -11.14 13.76 -19.98
CA ALA A 14 -12.19 12.76 -20.15
C ALA A 14 -12.48 12.00 -18.83
N ILE A 15 -11.46 11.67 -18.04
CA ILE A 15 -11.63 11.05 -16.72
C ILE A 15 -12.35 11.99 -15.75
N LEU A 16 -11.95 13.27 -15.69
CA LEU A 16 -12.59 14.26 -14.82
C LEU A 16 -14.07 14.46 -15.17
N VAL A 17 -14.39 14.59 -16.47
CA VAL A 17 -15.77 14.70 -16.96
C VAL A 17 -16.57 13.45 -16.61
N LYS A 18 -16.02 12.25 -16.86
CA LYS A 18 -16.67 10.98 -16.52
C LYS A 18 -16.96 10.84 -15.02
N GLN A 19 -16.17 11.49 -14.17
CA GLN A 19 -16.31 11.46 -12.71
C GLN A 19 -17.12 12.63 -12.16
N ASP A 20 -17.78 13.42 -13.02
CA ASP A 20 -18.50 14.65 -12.60
C ASP A 20 -17.61 15.59 -11.78
N TRP A 21 -16.32 15.65 -12.11
CA TRP A 21 -15.31 16.39 -11.35
C TRP A 21 -15.29 16.03 -9.85
N ARG A 22 -15.57 14.78 -9.48
CA ARG A 22 -15.56 14.32 -8.08
C ARG A 22 -14.44 13.32 -7.82
N CYS A 23 -14.00 13.31 -6.57
CA CYS A 23 -12.99 12.37 -6.10
C CYS A 23 -13.49 10.92 -6.24
N SER A 24 -12.74 10.10 -6.97
CA SER A 24 -13.06 8.68 -7.21
C SER A 24 -13.13 7.79 -5.97
N CYS A 25 -12.68 8.28 -4.81
CA CYS A 25 -12.73 7.51 -3.58
C CYS A 25 -14.13 7.34 -2.99
N GLY A 26 -15.13 8.04 -3.54
CA GLY A 26 -16.51 8.02 -3.05
C GLY A 26 -16.79 9.02 -1.92
N CYS A 27 -15.84 9.89 -1.56
CA CYS A 27 -16.08 10.92 -0.52
C CYS A 27 -16.95 12.09 -1.00
N GLY A 28 -17.32 12.14 -2.28
CA GLY A 28 -18.16 13.19 -2.87
C GLY A 28 -17.48 14.55 -3.05
N ARG A 29 -16.24 14.75 -2.58
CA ARG A 29 -15.54 16.04 -2.69
C ARG A 29 -15.26 16.41 -4.15
N PRO A 30 -15.50 17.66 -4.55
CA PRO A 30 -15.18 18.13 -5.89
C PRO A 30 -13.66 18.20 -6.09
N ILE A 31 -13.26 18.04 -7.35
CA ILE A 31 -11.91 18.20 -7.85
C ILE A 31 -11.87 19.51 -8.63
N TRP A 32 -11.16 20.49 -8.09
CA TRP A 32 -10.91 21.76 -8.77
C TRP A 32 -9.49 21.81 -9.32
N PRO A 33 -9.21 22.64 -10.35
CA PRO A 33 -7.87 22.79 -10.93
C PRO A 33 -6.78 23.18 -9.91
N VAL A 34 -7.15 23.88 -8.84
CA VAL A 34 -6.25 24.29 -7.75
C VAL A 34 -5.83 23.13 -6.85
N HIS A 35 -6.54 21.99 -6.90
CA HIS A 35 -6.24 20.84 -6.06
C HIS A 35 -5.12 20.00 -6.66
N ARG A 36 -4.34 19.37 -5.77
CA ARG A 36 -3.40 18.33 -6.18
C ARG A 36 -4.15 17.04 -6.50
N ILE A 37 -4.23 16.74 -7.80
CA ILE A 37 -4.88 15.56 -8.36
C ILE A 37 -3.83 14.47 -8.60
N GLU A 38 -4.10 13.27 -8.13
CA GLU A 38 -3.33 12.07 -8.44
C GLU A 38 -4.13 11.19 -9.40
N TRP A 39 -3.46 10.70 -10.46
CA TRP A 39 -4.05 9.83 -11.47
C TRP A 39 -3.91 8.37 -11.06
N GLU A 40 -5.04 7.78 -10.67
CA GLU A 40 -5.09 6.53 -9.94
C GLU A 40 -5.64 5.38 -10.77
N HIS A 41 -5.17 4.17 -10.43
CA HIS A 41 -5.74 2.93 -10.95
C HIS A 41 -6.79 2.40 -9.98
N THR A 42 -8.05 2.30 -10.41
CA THR A 42 -9.14 1.70 -9.62
C THR A 42 -8.74 0.31 -9.15
N LEU A 43 -8.29 -0.53 -10.09
CA LEU A 43 -7.57 -1.77 -9.81
C LEU A 43 -6.07 -1.56 -10.03
N PRO A 44 -5.20 -1.71 -9.00
CA PRO A 44 -3.76 -1.51 -9.17
C PRO A 44 -3.14 -2.45 -10.21
N ILE A 45 -2.18 -1.95 -11.01
CA ILE A 45 -1.41 -2.75 -11.99
C ILE A 45 -0.83 -4.03 -11.36
N GLY A 46 -0.34 -3.93 -10.12
CA GLY A 46 0.25 -5.07 -9.39
C GLY A 46 -0.74 -6.20 -9.06
N LEU A 47 -2.04 -5.96 -9.23
CA LEU A 47 -3.13 -6.91 -9.07
C LEU A 47 -3.84 -7.24 -10.39
N GLY A 48 -3.23 -6.91 -11.54
CA GLY A 48 -3.81 -7.16 -12.87
C GLY A 48 -4.60 -5.99 -13.45
N GLY A 49 -4.47 -4.80 -12.85
CA GLY A 49 -5.09 -3.59 -13.38
C GLY A 49 -4.58 -3.11 -14.74
N PRO A 50 -5.29 -2.15 -15.35
CA PRO A 50 -4.91 -1.56 -16.64
C PRO A 50 -3.57 -0.83 -16.56
N SER A 51 -2.87 -0.71 -17.69
CA SER A 51 -1.59 0.01 -17.77
C SER A 51 -1.75 1.51 -17.50
N LYS A 52 -2.82 2.11 -18.02
CA LYS A 52 -3.18 3.51 -17.81
C LYS A 52 -4.07 3.67 -16.57
N PRO A 53 -3.88 4.74 -15.78
CA PRO A 53 -4.83 5.13 -14.74
C PRO A 53 -6.21 5.41 -15.34
N ASP A 54 -7.26 5.14 -14.59
CA ASP A 54 -8.66 5.23 -15.03
C ASP A 54 -9.51 6.15 -14.12
N ALA A 55 -8.89 6.74 -13.10
CA ALA A 55 -9.56 7.59 -12.12
C ALA A 55 -8.72 8.80 -11.71
N ALA A 56 -9.38 9.90 -11.35
CA ALA A 56 -8.79 11.04 -10.67
C ALA A 56 -9.11 10.99 -9.17
N MET A 57 -8.14 11.34 -8.32
CA MET A 57 -8.31 11.26 -6.88
C MET A 57 -7.56 12.41 -6.19
N LEU A 58 -8.16 12.97 -5.14
CA LEU A 58 -7.48 13.96 -4.31
C LEU A 58 -6.29 13.31 -3.59
N TYR A 59 -5.18 14.05 -3.49
CA TYR A 59 -3.92 13.56 -2.91
C TYR A 59 -4.06 12.81 -1.58
N LEU A 60 -4.83 13.35 -0.62
CA LEU A 60 -5.00 12.72 0.69
C LEU A 60 -5.76 11.39 0.61
N CYS A 61 -6.83 11.35 -0.20
CA CYS A 61 -7.60 10.13 -0.43
C CYS A 61 -6.75 9.07 -1.16
N HIS A 62 -5.95 9.51 -2.14
CA HIS A 62 -5.00 8.66 -2.85
C HIS A 62 -3.98 8.04 -1.89
N LYS A 63 -3.37 8.81 -0.99
CA LYS A 63 -2.41 8.31 -0.01
C LYS A 63 -2.98 7.17 0.87
N ILE A 64 -4.25 7.30 1.28
CA ILE A 64 -4.96 6.27 2.05
C ILE A 64 -5.12 4.99 1.21
N LYS A 65 -5.62 5.12 -0.02
CA LYS A 65 -5.79 3.99 -0.95
C LYS A 65 -4.47 3.31 -1.28
N THR A 66 -3.43 4.08 -1.62
CA THR A 66 -2.09 3.56 -1.91
C THR A 66 -1.55 2.70 -0.75
N LYS A 67 -1.78 3.10 0.50
CA LYS A 67 -1.37 2.31 1.68
C LYS A 67 -2.08 0.96 1.72
N GLY A 68 -3.38 0.92 1.42
CA GLY A 68 -4.17 -0.31 1.31
C GLY A 68 -3.69 -1.20 0.17
N ASP A 69 -3.49 -0.63 -1.00
CA ASP A 69 -3.08 -1.37 -2.21
C ASP A 69 -1.70 -2.00 -2.07
N LYS A 70 -0.73 -1.27 -1.50
CA LYS A 70 0.60 -1.83 -1.21
C LYS A 70 0.52 -3.08 -0.34
N ARG A 71 -0.37 -3.10 0.66
CA ARG A 71 -0.59 -4.28 1.52
C ARG A 71 -1.18 -5.46 0.73
N ARG A 72 -2.18 -5.20 -0.13
CA ARG A 72 -2.81 -6.23 -0.98
C ARG A 72 -1.82 -6.80 -1.99
N ILE A 73 -1.07 -5.96 -2.69
CA ILE A 73 -0.02 -6.37 -3.65
C ILE A 73 1.04 -7.23 -2.94
N ALA A 74 1.50 -6.82 -1.75
CA ALA A 74 2.46 -7.61 -0.98
C ALA A 74 1.89 -8.99 -0.59
N LYS A 75 0.60 -9.06 -0.21
CA LYS A 75 -0.08 -10.34 0.06
C LYS A 75 -0.15 -11.20 -1.20
N ALA A 76 -0.57 -10.64 -2.33
CA ALA A 76 -0.65 -11.36 -3.61
C ALA A 76 0.72 -11.94 -4.01
N LYS A 77 1.80 -11.16 -3.87
CA LYS A 77 3.17 -11.64 -4.09
C LYS A 77 3.55 -12.79 -3.17
N ARG A 78 3.24 -12.70 -1.87
CA ARG A 78 3.49 -13.81 -0.91
C ARG A 78 2.73 -15.07 -1.28
N MET A 79 1.45 -14.95 -1.66
CA MET A 79 0.63 -16.09 -2.08
C MET A 79 1.17 -16.73 -3.36
N ARG A 80 1.55 -15.92 -4.36
CA ARG A 80 2.21 -16.40 -5.57
C ARG A 80 3.51 -17.13 -5.26
N ASN A 81 4.36 -16.59 -4.40
CA ASN A 81 5.62 -17.24 -4.02
C ASN A 81 5.37 -18.56 -3.29
N LYS A 82 4.39 -18.62 -2.38
CA LYS A 82 4.00 -19.85 -1.70
C LYS A 82 3.53 -20.91 -2.69
N PHE A 83 2.67 -20.52 -3.65
CA PHE A 83 2.17 -21.42 -4.69
C PHE A 83 3.31 -21.96 -5.59
N LEU A 84 4.26 -21.10 -5.96
CA LEU A 84 5.42 -21.49 -6.77
C LEU A 84 6.53 -22.21 -5.99
N GLY A 85 6.34 -22.48 -4.69
CA GLY A 85 7.39 -23.08 -3.86
C GLY A 85 8.62 -22.18 -3.64
N ILE A 86 8.52 -20.88 -3.94
CA ILE A 86 9.57 -19.89 -3.69
C ILE A 86 9.54 -19.55 -2.20
N VAL A 87 10.06 -20.47 -1.39
CA VAL A 87 10.14 -20.32 0.06
C VAL A 87 11.44 -19.59 0.37
N THR A 88 11.36 -18.34 0.83
CA THR A 88 12.53 -17.69 1.44
C THR A 88 12.87 -18.46 2.72
N ARG A 89 14.07 -19.06 2.75
CA ARG A 89 14.58 -19.79 3.92
C ARG A 89 14.44 -18.89 5.16
N LYS A 90 13.84 -19.43 6.23
CA LYS A 90 13.75 -18.71 7.51
C LYS A 90 15.17 -18.29 7.90
N LYS A 91 15.37 -16.98 8.15
CA LYS A 91 16.67 -16.51 8.63
C LYS A 91 17.00 -17.27 9.92
N LYS A 92 18.27 -17.60 10.11
CA LYS A 92 18.72 -18.17 11.39
C LYS A 92 18.29 -17.23 12.52
N PRO A 93 17.84 -17.76 13.67
CA PRO A 93 17.57 -16.92 14.83
C PRO A 93 18.79 -16.07 15.14
N ILE A 94 18.57 -14.83 15.59
CA ILE A 94 19.66 -13.94 16.01
C ILE A 94 20.41 -14.67 17.13
N PRO A 95 21.74 -14.88 17.01
CA PRO A 95 22.52 -15.44 18.09
C PRO A 95 22.51 -14.44 19.25
N SER A 96 21.65 -14.67 20.23
CA SER A 96 21.51 -13.85 21.42
C SER A 96 21.42 -14.77 22.63
N ARG A 97 21.93 -14.30 23.77
CA ARG A 97 21.76 -15.02 25.04
C ARG A 97 20.25 -15.10 25.35
N PRO A 98 19.73 -16.25 25.81
CA PRO A 98 18.37 -16.32 26.29
C PRO A 98 18.15 -15.28 27.40
N PHE A 99 16.92 -14.80 27.54
CA PHE A 99 16.54 -13.96 28.67
C PHE A 99 16.90 -14.68 29.98
N SER A 100 17.42 -13.94 30.96
CA SER A 100 17.75 -14.49 32.27
C SER A 100 16.48 -15.04 32.93
N THR A 101 16.40 -16.36 33.06
CA THR A 101 15.29 -17.04 33.75
C THR A 101 15.40 -16.87 35.26
N CYS A 102 16.63 -16.74 35.78
CA CYS A 102 16.94 -16.64 37.20
C CYS A 102 16.88 -15.21 37.75
N LEU A 103 16.75 -14.18 36.91
CA LEU A 103 16.75 -12.78 37.34
C LEU A 103 15.48 -12.10 36.86
N ARG A 104 14.80 -11.39 37.76
CA ARG A 104 13.64 -10.54 37.47
C ARG A 104 13.95 -9.10 37.86
N LYS A 105 13.61 -8.16 36.98
CA LYS A 105 13.62 -6.72 37.29
C LYS A 105 12.27 -6.31 37.88
N LYS A 106 12.26 -5.75 39.10
CA LYS A 106 11.08 -5.18 39.77
C LYS A 106 10.70 -3.82 39.15
N MET A 107 9.50 -3.32 39.46
CA MET A 107 9.03 -2.01 38.96
C MET A 107 9.91 -0.83 39.42
N ASN A 108 10.58 -0.95 40.56
CA ASN A 108 11.56 0.02 41.06
C ASN A 108 12.94 -0.08 40.38
N GLY A 109 13.10 -0.97 39.38
CA GLY A 109 14.34 -1.14 38.63
C GLY A 109 15.35 -2.13 39.23
N GLU A 110 15.10 -2.64 40.44
CA GLU A 110 15.96 -3.61 41.11
C GLU A 110 15.92 -4.98 40.43
N VAL A 111 17.09 -5.61 40.20
CA VAL A 111 17.20 -6.95 39.61
C VAL A 111 17.44 -7.96 40.73
N VAL A 112 16.48 -8.83 40.98
CA VAL A 112 16.55 -9.86 42.03
C VAL A 112 16.56 -11.26 41.42
N ALA A 113 17.10 -12.23 42.17
CA ALA A 113 16.86 -13.63 41.86
C ALA A 113 15.34 -13.89 41.81
N ARG A 114 14.90 -14.66 40.83
CA ARG A 114 13.48 -14.99 40.67
C ARG A 114 12.97 -15.84 41.82
#